data_AF-A0AAW6XTA8-F1
#
_entry.id   AF-A0AAW6XTA8-F1
#
_cell.length_a   1.000
_cell.length_b   1.000
_cell.length_c   1.000
_cell.angle_alpha   90.00
_cell.angle_beta   90.00
_cell.angle_gamma   90.00
#
_symmetry.space_group_name_H-M   'P 1'
#
loop_
_entity.id
_entity.type
_entity.pdbx_description
1 polymer ?
#
loop_
_entity_poly.entity_id
_entity_poly.type
_entity_poly.pdbx_seq_one_letter_code
_entity_poly.pdbx_strand_id
1 'polypeptide(L)' 'IKKADDMVDLVMTGPITDLARALKADPSIQEKINKVYWMGGSLNGHGNVMSVDADGTQEWNAFWDSQSVATVLESDL' A
#
# COMPACT_ATOMS: atom_id res chain seq x y z
N ILE A 1 -4.61 5.97 -14.31
CA ILE A 1 -6.04 5.80 -13.95
C ILE A 1 -6.94 6.91 -14.51
N LYS A 2 -6.51 8.18 -14.61
CA LYS A 2 -7.34 9.32 -15.06
C LYS A 2 -8.02 9.18 -16.44
N LYS A 3 -7.48 8.33 -17.31
CA LYS A 3 -8.03 8.06 -18.65
C LYS A 3 -9.10 6.97 -18.67
N ALA A 4 -9.32 6.26 -17.56
CA ALA A 4 -10.38 5.27 -17.47
C ALA A 4 -11.73 6.00 -17.43
N ASP A 5 -12.72 5.48 -18.14
CA ASP A 5 -14.07 6.06 -18.16
C ASP A 5 -14.73 5.88 -16.78
N ASP A 6 -14.66 4.66 -16.23
CA ASP A 6 -15.17 4.31 -14.91
C ASP A 6 -14.12 4.49 -13.79
N MET A 7 -14.54 4.28 -12.54
CA MET A 7 -13.61 4.14 -11.42
C MET A 7 -12.81 2.84 -11.53
N VAL A 8 -11.61 2.81 -10.96
CA VAL A 8 -10.66 1.70 -11.09
C VAL A 8 -10.42 1.04 -9.74
N ASP A 9 -10.54 -0.29 -9.69
CA ASP A 9 -10.03 -1.09 -8.57
C ASP A 9 -8.54 -1.37 -8.76
N LEU A 10 -7.75 -1.12 -7.72
CA LEU A 10 -6.33 -1.40 -7.72
C LEU A 10 -6.05 -2.71 -6.99
N VAL A 11 -5.27 -3.58 -7.63
CA VAL A 11 -4.79 -4.83 -7.02
C VAL A 11 -3.28 -4.72 -6.86
N MET A 12 -2.82 -4.67 -5.61
CA MET A 12 -1.42 -4.48 -5.24
C MET A 12 -0.93 -5.76 -4.54
N THR A 13 -0.01 -6.48 -5.17
CA THR A 13 0.53 -7.75 -4.64
C THR A 13 1.98 -7.65 -4.16
N GLY A 14 2.59 -6.47 -4.30
CA GLY A 14 3.93 -6.14 -3.79
C GLY A 14 3.88 -4.96 -2.81
N PRO A 15 5.04 -4.34 -2.53
CA PRO A 15 5.10 -3.07 -1.80
C PRO A 15 4.27 -1.99 -2.49
N ILE A 16 3.68 -1.08 -1.71
CA ILE A 16 2.74 -0.07 -2.23
C ILE A 16 3.38 1.29 -2.53
N THR A 17 4.71 1.32 -2.64
CA THR A 17 5.50 2.54 -2.92
C THR A 17 5.03 3.26 -4.18
N ASP A 18 4.61 2.54 -5.21
CA ASP A 18 4.12 3.15 -6.45
C ASP A 18 2.81 3.91 -6.25
N LEU A 19 1.89 3.34 -5.46
CA LEU A 19 0.64 4.01 -5.11
C LEU A 19 0.91 5.24 -4.23
N ALA A 20 1.74 5.11 -3.19
CA ALA A 20 2.11 6.23 -2.33
C ALA A 20 2.73 7.38 -3.12
N ARG A 21 3.66 7.08 -4.05
CA ARG A 21 4.26 8.10 -4.94
C ARG A 21 3.24 8.72 -5.88
N ALA A 22 2.30 7.94 -6.41
CA ALA A 22 1.24 8.45 -7.28
C ALA A 22 0.30 9.40 -6.53
N LEU A 23 -0.11 9.04 -5.30
CA LEU A 23 -0.93 9.88 -4.43
C LEU A 23 -0.21 11.19 -4.08
N LYS A 24 1.09 11.13 -3.78
CA LYS A 24 1.90 12.32 -3.51
C LYS A 24 2.07 13.23 -4.73
N ALA A 25 2.24 12.63 -5.91
CA ALA A 25 2.40 13.37 -7.16
C ALA A 25 1.09 14.04 -7.60
N ASP A 26 -0.04 13.39 -7.36
CA ASP A 26 -1.36 13.83 -7.81
C ASP A 26 -2.47 13.28 -6.91
N PRO A 27 -2.80 13.96 -5.79
CA PRO A 27 -3.80 13.49 -4.84
C PRO A 27 -5.21 13.33 -5.43
N SER A 28 -5.47 14.01 -6.56
CA SER A 28 -6.77 13.96 -7.25
C SER A 28 -7.07 12.58 -7.85
N ILE A 29 -6.09 11.67 -7.93
CA ILE A 29 -6.35 10.31 -8.40
C ILE A 29 -7.24 9.51 -7.44
N GLN A 30 -7.31 9.89 -6.16
CA GLN A 30 -8.17 9.21 -5.18
C GLN A 30 -9.64 9.18 -5.64
N GLU A 31 -10.11 10.24 -6.30
CA GLU A 31 -11.47 10.35 -6.86
C GLU A 31 -11.78 9.34 -7.98
N LYS A 32 -10.75 8.69 -8.55
CA LYS A 32 -10.89 7.66 -9.61
C LYS A 32 -10.55 6.25 -9.13
N ILE A 33 -10.24 6.07 -7.85
CA ILE A 33 -9.98 4.76 -7.24
C ILE A 33 -11.23 4.33 -6.48
N ASN A 34 -11.78 3.16 -6.83
CA ASN A 34 -12.95 2.62 -6.13
C ASN A 34 -12.53 1.84 -4.87
N LYS A 35 -11.62 0.89 -5.03
CA LYS A 35 -11.01 0.15 -3.92
C LYS A 35 -9.55 -0.17 -4.19
N VAL A 36 -8.79 -0.30 -3.10
CA VAL A 36 -7.44 -0.86 -3.13
C VAL A 36 -7.46 -2.21 -2.42
N TYR A 37 -7.16 -3.27 -3.17
CA TYR A 37 -6.92 -4.60 -2.67
C TYR A 37 -5.42 -4.80 -2.56
N TRP A 38 -4.88 -4.69 -1.34
CA TRP A 38 -3.47 -4.87 -1.09
C TRP A 38 -3.20 -6.17 -0.31
N MET A 39 -2.24 -6.97 -0.79
CA MET A 39 -1.67 -8.07 -0.01
C MET A 39 -0.49 -7.52 0.79
N GLY A 40 -0.71 -7.27 2.07
CA GLY A 40 0.35 -6.89 2.99
C GLY A 40 -0.12 -6.71 4.43
N GLY A 41 0.85 -6.64 5.33
CA GLY A 41 0.63 -6.50 6.76
C GLY A 41 0.31 -7.80 7.52
N SER A 42 0.40 -7.73 8.84
CA SER A 42 0.00 -8.79 9.78
C SER A 42 -0.66 -8.16 11.01
N LEU A 43 -1.83 -8.67 11.40
CA LEU A 43 -2.64 -8.11 12.50
C LEU A 43 -2.64 -8.97 13.77
N ASN A 44 -1.98 -10.13 13.76
CA ASN A 44 -1.92 -11.06 14.88
C ASN A 44 -0.53 -11.13 15.53
N GLY A 45 0.38 -10.21 15.16
CA GLY A 45 1.76 -10.19 15.64
C GLY A 45 2.66 -11.29 15.06
N HIS A 46 2.16 -12.10 14.12
CA HIS A 46 2.93 -13.13 13.44
C HIS A 46 3.23 -12.69 12.01
N GLY A 47 4.45 -12.21 11.79
CA GLY A 47 4.94 -11.78 10.49
C GLY A 47 5.61 -12.90 9.70
N ASN A 48 6.19 -12.53 8.56
CA ASN A 48 6.99 -13.43 7.72
C ASN A 48 8.38 -12.87 7.39
N VAL A 49 8.75 -11.72 7.97
CA VAL A 49 10.09 -11.13 7.84
C VAL A 49 11.03 -11.75 8.89
N MET A 50 11.99 -12.54 8.43
CA MET A 50 12.99 -13.19 9.26
C MET A 50 14.38 -12.65 8.89
N SER A 51 14.74 -11.50 9.44
CA SER A 51 16.02 -10.81 9.22
C SER A 51 16.66 -10.41 10.55
N VAL A 52 17.97 -10.10 10.54
CA VAL A 52 18.73 -9.72 11.76
C VAL A 52 18.19 -8.44 12.42
N ASP A 53 17.56 -7.56 11.64
CA ASP A 53 17.04 -6.27 12.10
C ASP A 53 15.50 -6.26 12.24
N ALA A 54 14.86 -7.43 12.29
CA ALA A 54 13.41 -7.58 12.40
C ALA A 54 13.03 -8.40 13.65
N ASP A 55 11.93 -8.03 14.29
CA ASP A 55 11.39 -8.74 15.46
C ASP A 55 10.43 -9.89 15.09
N GLY A 56 10.22 -10.12 13.79
CA GLY A 56 9.36 -11.19 13.27
C GLY A 56 7.87 -10.84 13.24
N THR A 57 7.47 -9.62 13.59
CA THR A 57 6.05 -9.20 13.55
C THR A 57 5.64 -8.62 12.20
N GLN A 58 6.60 -8.27 11.34
CA GLN A 58 6.34 -7.59 10.07
C GLN A 58 6.03 -8.56 8.93
N GLU A 59 5.21 -8.10 7.98
CA GLU A 59 5.00 -8.75 6.68
C GLU A 59 5.89 -8.08 5.61
N TRP A 60 6.43 -8.86 4.67
CA TRP A 60 7.42 -8.39 3.68
C TRP A 60 7.02 -7.17 2.86
N ASN A 61 5.82 -7.13 2.28
CA ASN A 61 5.37 -6.00 1.47
C ASN A 61 5.26 -4.72 2.32
N ALA A 62 4.82 -4.85 3.58
CA ALA A 62 4.75 -3.73 4.50
C ALA A 62 6.13 -3.29 5.02
N PHE A 63 7.03 -4.25 5.27
CA PHE A 63 8.39 -4.01 5.77
C PHE A 63 9.29 -3.32 4.74
N TRP A 64 9.09 -3.62 3.46
CA TRP A 64 9.94 -3.11 2.38
C TRP A 64 9.95 -1.58 2.28
N ASP A 65 8.80 -0.95 2.54
CA ASP A 65 8.66 0.51 2.60
C ASP A 65 7.49 0.91 3.51
N SER A 66 7.76 0.96 4.81
CA SER A 66 6.76 1.29 5.83
C SER A 66 6.26 2.74 5.75
N GLN A 67 7.05 3.66 5.18
CA GLN A 67 6.63 5.06 4.99
C GLN A 67 5.54 5.18 3.93
N SER A 68 5.67 4.41 2.84
CA SER A 68 4.62 4.32 1.83
C SER A 68 3.36 3.64 2.35
N VAL A 69 3.48 2.67 3.25
CA VAL A 69 2.33 2.09 3.96
C VAL A 69 1.58 3.16 4.75
N ALA A 70 2.28 3.93 5.58
CA ALA A 70 1.68 5.03 6.34
C ALA A 70 0.99 6.04 5.40
N THR A 71 1.67 6.44 4.32
CA THR A 71 1.14 7.41 3.34
C THR A 71 -0.20 6.95 2.75
N VAL A 72 -0.33 5.67 2.39
CA VAL A 72 -1.58 5.15 1.81
C VAL A 72 -2.66 4.94 2.88
N LEU A 73 -2.30 4.45 4.08
CA LEU A 73 -3.27 4.27 5.16
C LEU A 73 -3.82 5.59 5.73
N GLU A 74 -3.05 6.67 5.64
CA GLU A 74 -3.45 8.03 6.07
C GLU A 74 -4.14 8.84 4.95
N SER A 75 -4.25 8.27 3.75
CA SER A 75 -4.91 8.91 2.61
C SER A 75 -6.44 8.82 2.69
N ASP A 76 -7.15 9.46 1.76
CA ASP A 76 -8.62 9.47 1.69
C ASP A 76 -9.20 8.25 0.93
N LEU A 77 -8.41 7.18 0.78
CA LEU A 77 -8.78 5.93 0.08
C LEU A 77 -9.64 4.98 0.92
#